data_AF-B7KKN7-F1
#
_entry.id   AF-B7KKN7-F1
#
_cell.length_a   1.000
_cell.length_b   1.000
_cell.length_c   1.000
_cell.angle_alpha   90.00
_cell.angle_beta   90.00
_cell.angle_gamma   90.00
#
_symmetry.space_group_name_H-M   'P 1'
#
loop_
_entity.id
_entity.type
_entity.pdbx_description
1 polymer ?
#
loop_
_entity_poly.entity_id
_entity_poly.type
_entity_poly.pdbx_seq_one_letter_code
_entity_poly.pdbx_strand_id
1 'polypeptide(L)'
;MHVISYRRIRDFGKKHADSLEALDNWYKLALKATWTKLVEIQLIFPSSEAVGNFTVFNIKGNRYRLIVSIDYERQLIYIKYILTHAEYDKEQWKNDPYF
;
A
#
# COMPACT_ATOMS: atom_id res chain seq x y z
N MET A 1 10.13 -3.83 7.84
CA MET A 1 8.74 -4.13 8.21
C MET A 1 8.44 -5.52 7.67
N HIS A 2 7.62 -6.31 8.34
CA HIS A 2 7.18 -7.60 7.84
C HIS A 2 5.86 -7.46 7.09
N VAL A 3 5.92 -7.57 5.75
CA VAL A 3 4.72 -7.54 4.91
C VAL A 3 4.12 -8.95 4.85
N ILE A 4 2.94 -9.10 5.44
CA ILE A 4 2.33 -10.40 5.75
C ILE A 4 2.09 -11.28 4.52
N SER A 5 1.76 -10.68 3.37
CA SER A 5 1.51 -11.44 2.15
C SER A 5 1.86 -10.65 0.89
N TYR A 6 2.58 -11.29 -0.01
CA TYR A 6 2.84 -10.81 -1.37
C TYR A 6 1.69 -11.16 -2.34
N ARG A 7 0.74 -12.00 -1.91
CA ARG A 7 -0.28 -12.58 -2.80
C ARG A 7 -1.09 -11.52 -3.56
N ARG A 8 -1.51 -10.44 -2.90
CA ARG A 8 -2.30 -9.37 -3.54
C ARG A 8 -1.54 -8.66 -4.64
N ILE A 9 -0.24 -8.40 -4.47
CA ILE A 9 0.61 -7.80 -5.52
C ILE A 9 0.65 -8.72 -6.73
N ARG A 10 0.95 -10.00 -6.51
CA ARG A 10 0.99 -11.00 -7.59
C ARG A 10 -0.33 -11.13 -8.33
N ASP A 11 -1.44 -11.23 -7.60
CA ASP A 11 -2.76 -11.43 -8.20
C ASP A 11 -3.27 -10.18 -8.92
N PHE A 12 -2.97 -8.98 -8.41
CA PHE A 12 -3.25 -7.72 -9.09
C PHE A 12 -2.40 -7.58 -10.37
N GLY A 13 -1.11 -7.89 -10.27
CA GLY A 13 -0.17 -7.80 -11.38
C GLY A 13 -0.45 -8.75 -12.55
N LYS A 14 -1.11 -9.89 -12.32
CA LYS A 14 -1.62 -10.74 -13.41
C LYS A 14 -2.62 -10.01 -14.32
N LYS A 15 -3.39 -9.07 -13.76
CA LYS A 15 -4.39 -8.27 -14.49
C LYS A 15 -3.82 -6.94 -14.97
N HIS A 16 -2.85 -6.40 -14.24
CA HIS A 16 -2.22 -5.11 -14.49
C HIS A 16 -0.69 -5.28 -14.49
N ALA A 17 -0.15 -5.88 -15.55
CA ALA A 17 1.27 -6.24 -15.62
C ALA A 17 2.21 -5.03 -15.48
N ASP A 18 1.77 -3.86 -15.92
CA ASP A 18 2.51 -2.59 -15.81
C ASP A 18 2.64 -2.06 -14.38
N SER A 19 1.88 -2.63 -13.42
CA SER A 19 1.97 -2.30 -12.00
C SER A 19 3.05 -3.09 -11.24
N LEU A 20 3.44 -4.26 -11.75
CA LEU A 20 4.26 -5.25 -11.01
C LEU A 20 5.60 -4.68 -10.55
N GLU A 21 6.34 -4.06 -11.46
CA GLU A 21 7.65 -3.48 -11.15
C GLU A 21 7.56 -2.46 -10.01
N ALA A 22 6.57 -1.56 -10.08
CA ALA A 22 6.38 -0.52 -9.07
C ALA A 22 5.95 -1.10 -7.71
N LEU A 23 5.06 -2.09 -7.71
CA LEU A 23 4.62 -2.78 -6.50
C LEU A 23 5.74 -3.62 -5.86
N ASP A 24 6.57 -4.27 -6.68
CA ASP A 24 7.73 -5.03 -6.22
C ASP A 24 8.78 -4.12 -5.59
N ASN A 25 9.03 -2.96 -6.20
CA ASN A 25 9.94 -1.98 -5.64
C ASN A 25 9.43 -1.46 -4.29
N TRP A 26 8.14 -1.14 -4.18
CA TRP A 26 7.52 -0.79 -2.90
C TRP A 26 7.68 -1.92 -1.87
N TYR A 27 7.41 -3.18 -2.26
CA TYR A 27 7.50 -4.34 -1.37
C TYR A 27 8.91 -4.53 -0.83
N LYS A 28 9.92 -4.45 -1.70
CA LYS A 28 11.35 -4.57 -1.31
C LYS A 28 11.79 -3.44 -0.38
N LEU A 29 11.32 -2.21 -0.61
CA LEU A 29 11.60 -1.08 0.28
C LEU A 29 10.94 -1.27 1.64
N ALA A 30 9.66 -1.65 1.68
CA ALA A 30 8.93 -1.90 2.92
C ALA A 30 9.56 -3.02 3.76
N LEU A 31 10.05 -4.10 3.12
CA LEU A 31 10.73 -5.20 3.83
C LEU A 31 11.97 -4.73 4.59
N LYS A 32 12.73 -3.78 4.03
CA LYS A 32 13.97 -3.26 4.63
C LYS A 32 13.75 -2.08 5.59
N ALA A 33 12.58 -1.46 5.55
CA ALA A 33 12.27 -0.29 6.37
C ALA A 33 12.07 -0.65 7.85
N THR A 34 12.24 0.31 8.74
CA THR A 34 11.87 0.21 10.17
C THR A 34 11.04 1.43 10.54
N TRP A 35 9.87 1.55 9.91
CA TRP A 35 9.01 2.71 10.09
C TRP A 35 8.35 2.70 11.47
N THR A 36 8.29 3.85 12.11
CA THR A 36 7.61 4.06 13.40
C THR A 36 6.43 5.01 13.30
N LYS A 37 6.35 5.76 12.20
CA LYS A 37 5.32 6.79 11.95
C LYS A 37 5.21 7.14 10.48
N LEU A 38 4.08 7.75 10.11
CA LEU A 38 3.79 8.16 8.73
C LEU A 38 4.86 9.09 8.15
N VAL A 39 5.43 10.00 8.95
CA VAL A 39 6.44 10.96 8.47
C VAL A 39 7.65 10.26 7.85
N GLU A 40 8.08 9.12 8.42
CA GLU A 40 9.21 8.35 7.89
C GLU A 40 8.87 7.66 6.57
N ILE A 41 7.60 7.28 6.39
CA ILE A 41 7.09 6.77 5.12
C ILE A 41 7.12 7.90 4.08
N GLN A 42 6.66 9.10 4.45
CA GLN A 42 6.59 10.26 3.56
C GLN A 42 7.97 10.76 3.10
N LEU A 43 9.03 10.51 3.86
CA LEU A 43 10.40 10.79 3.38
C LEU A 43 10.77 9.98 2.13
N ILE A 44 10.20 8.78 1.97
CA ILE A 44 10.47 7.88 0.84
C ILE A 44 9.34 7.96 -0.20
N PHE A 45 8.10 8.11 0.28
CA PHE A 45 6.88 8.18 -0.53
C PHE A 45 6.12 9.47 -0.19
N PRO A 46 6.54 10.64 -0.71
CA PRO A 46 6.01 11.94 -0.28
C PRO A 46 4.49 12.13 -0.46
N SER A 47 3.89 11.37 -1.38
CA SER A 47 2.45 11.39 -1.62
C SER A 47 1.67 10.32 -0.85
N SER A 48 2.31 9.63 0.11
CA SER A 48 1.60 8.70 0.98
C SER A 48 0.79 9.46 2.02
N GLU A 49 -0.44 9.01 2.25
CA GLU A 49 -1.40 9.67 3.12
C GLU A 49 -2.02 8.67 4.09
N ALA A 50 -2.31 9.10 5.31
CA ALA A 50 -3.15 8.34 6.23
C ALA A 50 -4.63 8.65 5.96
N VAL A 51 -5.44 7.61 5.78
CA VAL A 51 -6.88 7.70 5.54
C VAL A 51 -7.57 6.67 6.43
N GLY A 52 -8.27 7.14 7.46
CA GLY A 52 -8.75 6.27 8.54
C GLY A 52 -7.58 5.57 9.23
N ASN A 53 -7.71 4.27 9.44
CA ASN A 53 -6.66 3.41 10.00
C ASN A 53 -5.65 2.90 8.96
N PHE A 54 -5.73 3.35 7.71
CA PHE A 54 -4.89 2.88 6.61
C PHE A 54 -3.92 3.93 6.11
N THR A 55 -2.84 3.47 5.48
CA THR A 55 -1.91 4.28 4.69
C THR A 55 -2.11 3.97 3.22
N VAL A 56 -2.30 5.01 2.42
CA VAL A 56 -2.52 4.93 0.98
C VAL A 56 -1.25 5.39 0.26
N PHE A 57 -0.80 4.59 -0.71
CA PHE A 57 0.35 4.87 -1.55
C PHE A 57 -0.06 5.05 -3.01
N ASN A 58 0.48 6.09 -3.65
CA ASN A 58 0.39 6.26 -5.09
C ASN A 58 1.43 5.40 -5.79
N ILE A 59 0.97 4.53 -6.69
CA ILE A 59 1.83 3.58 -7.41
C ILE A 59 1.77 3.88 -8.91
N LYS A 60 2.93 3.75 -9.59
CA LYS A 60 3.09 3.94 -11.04
C LYS A 60 2.56 5.30 -11.53
N GLY A 61 3.08 6.39 -10.96
CA GLY A 61 2.68 7.74 -11.37
C GLY A 61 1.19 8.01 -11.15
N ASN A 62 0.71 7.70 -9.94
CA ASN A 62 -0.67 7.94 -9.51
C ASN A 62 -1.76 7.04 -10.17
N ARG A 63 -1.41 6.08 -11.03
CA ARG A 63 -2.38 5.20 -11.70
C ARG A 63 -3.07 4.21 -10.77
N TYR A 64 -2.36 3.76 -9.74
CA TYR A 64 -2.85 2.78 -8.77
C TYR A 64 -2.72 3.28 -7.34
N ARG A 65 -3.53 2.68 -6.47
CA ARG A 65 -3.54 2.90 -5.02
C ARG A 65 -3.23 1.60 -4.33
N LEU A 66 -2.14 1.58 -3.58
CA LEU A 66 -1.84 0.50 -2.65
C LEU A 66 -2.27 0.95 -1.27
N ILE A 67 -3.26 0.25 -0.70
CA ILE A 67 -3.84 0.56 0.60
C ILE A 67 -3.39 -0.50 1.58
N VAL A 68 -2.74 -0.05 2.66
CA VAL A 68 -2.21 -0.94 3.68
C VAL A 68 -2.62 -0.51 5.08
N SER A 69 -2.74 -1.47 5.97
CA SER A 69 -2.75 -1.22 7.41
C SER A 69 -1.35 -1.49 7.95
N ILE A 70 -0.85 -0.60 8.80
CA ILE A 70 0.48 -0.68 9.38
C ILE A 70 0.36 -0.76 10.89
N ASP A 71 0.90 -1.83 11.46
CA ASP A 71 1.14 -1.94 12.89
C ASP A 71 2.60 -1.57 13.15
N TYR A 72 2.82 -0.31 13.56
CA TYR A 72 4.17 0.21 13.79
C TYR A 72 4.85 -0.45 14.99
N GLU A 73 4.11 -0.85 16.03
CA GLU A 73 4.71 -1.49 17.21
C GLU A 73 5.21 -2.89 16.87
N ARG A 74 4.39 -3.66 16.15
CA ARG A 74 4.74 -5.03 15.72
C ARG A 74 5.55 -5.06 14.44
N GLN A 75 5.81 -3.91 13.82
CA GLN A 75 6.48 -3.77 12.54
C GLN A 75 5.80 -4.58 11.42
N LEU A 76 4.48 -4.71 11.43
CA LEU A 76 3.70 -5.50 10.46
C LEU A 76 2.99 -4.61 9.44
N ILE A 77 2.90 -5.09 8.19
CA ILE A 77 2.12 -4.45 7.14
C ILE A 77 1.15 -5.46 6.53
N TYR A 78 -0.12 -5.08 6.49
CA TYR A 78 -1.19 -5.82 5.83
C TYR A 78 -1.60 -5.09 4.56
N ILE A 79 -1.39 -5.70 3.40
CA ILE A 79 -1.95 -5.18 2.16
C ILE A 79 -3.46 -5.45 2.17
N LYS A 80 -4.26 -4.38 2.24
CA LYS A 80 -5.72 -4.45 2.26
C LYS A 80 -6.27 -4.45 0.84
N TYR A 81 -5.84 -3.49 0.03
CA TYR A 81 -6.31 -3.32 -1.34
C TYR A 81 -5.20 -2.85 -2.28
N ILE A 82 -5.33 -3.22 -3.55
CA ILE A 82 -4.60 -2.60 -4.66
C ILE A 82 -5.66 -2.28 -5.71
N LEU A 83 -5.82 -1.00 -6.02
CA LEU A 83 -6.93 -0.49 -6.82
C LEU A 83 -6.40 0.40 -7.95
N THR A 84 -7.13 0.47 -9.05
CA THR A 84 -7.00 1.58 -10.00
C THR A 84 -7.48 2.89 -9.35
N HIS A 85 -7.07 4.03 -9.90
CA HIS A 85 -7.59 5.33 -9.47
C HIS A 85 -9.13 5.37 -9.49
N ALA A 86 -9.75 4.88 -10.57
CA ALA A 86 -11.20 4.87 -10.70
C ALA A 86 -11.92 3.96 -9.68
N GLU A 87 -11.31 2.86 -9.25
CA GLU A 87 -11.85 2.01 -8.19
C GLU A 87 -11.67 2.63 -6.81
N TYR A 88 -10.56 3.33 -6.58
CA TYR A 88 -10.30 4.06 -5.35
C TYR A 88 -11.34 5.16 -5.12
N ASP A 89 -11.67 5.93 -6.16
CA ASP A 89 -12.61 7.05 -6.09
C ASP A 89 -14.06 6.62 -5.79
N LYS A 90 -14.38 5.33 -5.98
CA LYS A 90 -15.71 4.79 -5.59
C LYS A 90 -15.86 4.59 -4.08
N GLU A 91 -14.76 4.73 -3.33
CA GLU A 91 -14.67 4.65 -1.87
C GLU A 91 -15.18 3.36 -1.21
N GLN A 92 -15.48 2.33 -1.99
CA GLN A 92 -16.02 1.05 -1.48
C GLN A 92 -15.06 0.34 -0.52
N TRP A 93 -13.75 0.62 -0.63
CA TRP A 93 -12.73 0.10 0.26
C TRP A 93 -12.80 0.67 1.68
N LYS A 94 -13.52 1.80 1.89
CA LYS A 94 -13.78 2.35 3.22
C LYS A 94 -14.83 1.57 4.00
N ASN A 95 -15.52 0.62 3.36
CA ASN A 95 -16.42 -0.33 4.03
C ASN A 95 -15.66 -1.48 4.71
N ASP A 96 -14.32 -1.48 4.69
CA ASP A 96 -13.51 -2.45 5.43
C ASP A 96 -13.81 -2.32 6.94
N PRO A 97 -14.05 -3.42 7.67
CA PRO A 97 -14.35 -3.36 9.11
C PRO A 97 -13.26 -2.71 9.96
N TYR A 98 -12.04 -2.59 9.43
CA TYR A 98 -10.89 -1.98 10.08
C TYR A 98 -10.57 -0.57 9.56
N PHE A 99 -11.41 0.02 8.69
CA PHE A 99 -11.21 1.38 8.19
C PHE A 99 -11.25 2.42 9.32
#